data_AF-A0A7V4B2A5-F1
#
_entry.id   AF-A0A7V4B2A5-F1
#
_cell.length_a   1.000
_cell.length_b   1.000
_cell.length_c   1.000
_cell.angle_alpha   90.00
_cell.angle_beta   90.00
_cell.angle_gamma   90.00
#
_symmetry.space_group_name_H-M   'P 1'
#
loop_
_entity.id
_entity.type
_entity.pdbx_description
1 polymer ?
#
loop_
_entity_poly.entity_id
_entity_poly.type
_entity_poly.pdbx_seq_one_letter_code
_entity_poly.pdbx_strand_id
1 'polypeptide(L)'
;MQTRWEHGIFPSIPTPRQVKSVTPDSPAAKAGLKAGDIILDFDRQEYEKKNTYTARENPTRITMYRRGEEPRKLEIAATPGTDIGLTLYPVNRRVGLGEAVALGVESGGNLFTGFFKGIRQLVTREVSTDEIAGPVGIMQYASTFARNGLRDFISFFAFISLCLAIINLVPFPALDGAHIVFFLWEGFTGRPLNAERQNLINYVGFCILIGLIIIVTFRDLRLWIGF
;
A
#
# COMPACT_ATOMS: atom_id res chain seq x y z
N MET A 1 0.98 -11.99 -37.97
CA MET A 1 0.32 -11.99 -36.64
C MET A 1 1.41 -12.10 -35.59
N GLN A 2 2.00 -10.97 -35.22
CA GLN A 2 3.08 -10.88 -34.25
C GLN A 2 2.43 -10.93 -32.87
N THR A 3 2.79 -11.96 -32.12
CA THR A 3 1.99 -12.49 -31.01
C THR A 3 1.89 -11.49 -29.86
N ARG A 4 0.66 -11.29 -29.38
CA ARG A 4 0.24 -10.49 -28.23
C ARG A 4 0.95 -10.84 -26.90
N TRP A 5 1.83 -11.83 -26.93
CA TRP A 5 2.54 -12.47 -25.82
C TRP A 5 3.86 -11.76 -25.45
N GLU A 6 4.51 -11.04 -26.36
CA GLU A 6 5.79 -10.35 -26.07
C GLU A 6 5.61 -9.05 -25.27
N HIS A 7 4.41 -8.48 -25.26
CA HIS A 7 4.14 -7.18 -24.63
C HIS A 7 3.52 -7.27 -23.23
N GLY A 8 3.37 -8.46 -22.65
CA GLY A 8 2.89 -8.63 -21.27
C GLY A 8 1.46 -8.14 -21.04
N ILE A 9 0.66 -8.01 -22.11
CA ILE A 9 -0.75 -7.65 -22.02
C ILE A 9 -1.54 -8.95 -21.93
N PHE A 10 -1.95 -9.31 -20.71
CA PHE A 10 -2.85 -10.43 -20.43
C PHE A 10 -4.23 -9.86 -20.09
N PRO A 11 -5.11 -9.61 -21.07
CA PRO A 11 -6.38 -8.92 -20.83
C PRO A 11 -7.43 -9.79 -20.10
N SER A 12 -7.11 -11.04 -19.76
CA SER A 12 -8.06 -11.98 -19.12
C SER A 12 -7.45 -12.85 -18.02
N ILE A 13 -6.21 -12.59 -17.60
CA ILE A 13 -5.50 -13.38 -16.60
C ILE A 13 -5.15 -12.44 -15.43
N PRO A 14 -5.27 -12.88 -14.15
CA PRO A 14 -4.70 -12.14 -13.02
C PRO A 14 -3.28 -11.68 -13.36
N THR A 15 -2.87 -10.49 -12.89
CA THR A 15 -1.56 -9.93 -13.24
C THR A 15 -0.46 -10.98 -13.06
N PRO A 16 0.19 -11.42 -14.15
CA PRO A 16 1.12 -12.53 -14.12
C PRO A 16 2.25 -12.22 -13.16
N ARG A 17 2.76 -13.26 -12.50
CA ARG A 17 3.82 -13.13 -11.49
C ARG A 17 5.07 -13.81 -11.97
N GLN A 18 6.20 -13.12 -11.85
CA GLN A 18 7.49 -13.70 -12.19
C GLN A 18 8.09 -14.36 -10.95
N VAL A 19 8.62 -15.57 -11.12
CA VAL A 19 9.42 -16.26 -10.11
C VAL A 19 10.72 -15.49 -9.91
N LYS A 20 10.87 -14.84 -8.75
CA LYS A 20 12.12 -14.21 -8.33
C LYS A 20 13.16 -15.28 -7.99
N SER A 21 12.75 -16.22 -7.15
CA SER A 21 13.61 -17.28 -6.64
C SER A 21 12.78 -18.50 -6.27
N VAL A 22 13.43 -19.66 -6.29
CA VAL A 22 12.86 -20.94 -5.87
C VAL A 22 13.69 -21.44 -4.69
N THR A 23 13.04 -21.79 -3.60
CA THR A 23 13.71 -22.34 -2.41
C THR A 23 14.31 -23.71 -2.76
N PRO A 24 15.58 -23.99 -2.44
CA PRO A 24 16.17 -25.32 -2.62
C PRO A 24 15.32 -26.41 -1.94
N ASP A 25 15.26 -27.61 -2.56
CA ASP A 25 14.53 -28.79 -2.09
C ASP A 25 13.00 -28.63 -1.89
N SER A 26 12.44 -27.49 -2.26
CA SER A 26 11.01 -27.21 -2.20
C SER A 26 10.19 -28.02 -3.23
N PRO A 27 8.87 -28.16 -3.03
CA PRO A 27 7.98 -28.72 -4.03
C PRO A 27 8.12 -28.06 -5.42
N ALA A 28 8.28 -26.73 -5.46
CA ALA A 28 8.50 -25.98 -6.69
C ALA A 28 9.84 -26.34 -7.37
N ALA A 29 10.92 -26.50 -6.60
CA ALA A 29 12.22 -26.92 -7.13
C ALA A 29 12.14 -28.32 -7.74
N LYS A 30 11.48 -29.26 -7.06
CA LYS A 30 11.26 -30.64 -7.53
C LYS A 30 10.39 -30.69 -8.80
N ALA A 31 9.47 -29.73 -8.96
CA ALA A 31 8.67 -29.57 -10.17
C ALA A 31 9.41 -28.87 -11.33
N GLY A 32 10.67 -28.47 -11.15
CA GLY A 32 11.51 -27.89 -12.19
C GLY A 32 11.26 -26.41 -12.50
N LEU A 33 10.61 -25.69 -11.58
CA LEU A 33 10.48 -24.24 -11.64
C LEU A 33 11.85 -23.57 -11.47
N LYS A 34 12.06 -22.48 -12.19
CA LYS A 34 13.28 -21.68 -12.14
C LYS A 34 12.97 -20.20 -12.01
N ALA A 35 13.95 -19.44 -11.52
CA ALA A 35 13.87 -17.99 -11.55
C ALA A 35 13.66 -17.49 -12.99
N GLY A 36 12.76 -16.53 -13.16
CA GLY A 36 12.37 -15.98 -14.45
C GLY A 36 11.09 -16.58 -15.05
N ASP A 37 10.60 -17.71 -14.53
CA ASP A 37 9.33 -18.30 -14.97
C ASP A 37 8.15 -17.38 -14.62
N ILE A 38 7.15 -17.34 -15.50
CA ILE A 38 5.94 -16.54 -15.31
C ILE A 38 4.78 -17.45 -14.94
N ILE A 39 4.21 -17.25 -13.77
CA ILE A 39 3.01 -17.95 -13.31
C ILE A 39 1.78 -17.18 -13.81
N LEU A 40 0.92 -17.88 -14.54
CA LEU A 40 -0.30 -17.33 -15.14
C LEU A 40 -1.53 -17.61 -14.28
N ASP A 41 -1.58 -18.75 -13.59
CA ASP A 41 -2.70 -19.09 -12.71
C ASP A 41 -2.40 -18.67 -11.27
N PHE A 42 -3.16 -17.72 -10.75
CA PHE A 42 -2.82 -17.07 -9.50
C PHE A 42 -4.03 -16.63 -8.67
N ASP A 43 -4.00 -16.87 -7.35
CA ASP A 43 -5.01 -16.32 -6.43
C ASP A 43 -4.58 -14.92 -6.01
N ARG A 44 -5.39 -13.91 -6.31
CA ARG A 44 -5.07 -12.53 -5.94
C ARG A 44 -5.08 -12.33 -4.42
N GLN A 45 -5.95 -13.02 -3.67
CA GLN A 45 -6.15 -12.72 -2.24
C GLN A 45 -5.06 -13.28 -1.32
N GLU A 46 -4.48 -14.43 -1.65
CA GLU A 46 -3.54 -15.13 -0.75
C GLU A 46 -2.12 -14.54 -0.80
N TYR A 47 -1.74 -14.03 -1.96
CA TYR A 47 -0.39 -13.51 -2.22
C TYR A 47 -0.09 -12.14 -1.66
N GLU A 48 -1.07 -11.23 -1.68
CA GLU A 48 -0.85 -9.84 -1.24
C GLU A 48 -0.37 -9.79 0.22
N LYS A 49 -0.51 -10.88 0.98
CA LYS A 49 -0.03 -11.02 2.34
C LYS A 49 1.43 -11.49 2.47
N LYS A 50 1.98 -12.30 1.55
CA LYS A 50 3.26 -13.00 1.78
C LYS A 50 4.25 -13.03 0.61
N ASN A 51 3.86 -12.55 -0.57
CA ASN A 51 4.66 -12.67 -1.80
C ASN A 51 5.06 -14.11 -2.20
N THR A 52 4.38 -15.12 -1.63
CA THR A 52 4.63 -16.54 -1.88
C THR A 52 3.41 -17.22 -2.51
N TYR A 53 3.59 -18.46 -2.96
CA TYR A 53 2.50 -19.28 -3.49
C TYR A 53 2.17 -20.38 -2.50
N THR A 54 0.92 -20.44 -2.06
CA THR A 54 0.41 -21.54 -1.22
C THR A 54 -0.28 -22.59 -2.08
N ALA A 55 0.00 -23.86 -1.84
CA ALA A 55 -0.70 -24.97 -2.48
C ALA A 55 -2.19 -24.99 -2.11
N ARG A 56 -3.06 -25.14 -3.12
CA ARG A 56 -4.53 -25.22 -2.94
C ARG A 56 -5.05 -26.65 -2.88
N GLU A 57 -4.43 -27.53 -3.67
CA GLU A 57 -4.80 -28.94 -3.83
C GLU A 57 -3.53 -29.80 -3.90
N ASN A 58 -3.65 -31.12 -3.84
CA ASN A 58 -2.50 -32.02 -4.02
C ASN A 58 -2.81 -33.04 -5.14
N PRO A 59 -2.12 -33.00 -6.30
CA PRO A 59 -1.09 -32.02 -6.66
C PRO A 59 -1.69 -30.65 -7.03
N THR A 60 -1.03 -29.57 -6.61
CA THR A 60 -1.39 -28.20 -7.02
C THR A 60 -1.03 -28.01 -8.49
N ARG A 61 -2.04 -27.68 -9.30
CA ARG A 61 -1.83 -27.35 -10.73
C ARG A 61 -1.53 -25.87 -10.89
N ILE A 62 -0.43 -25.57 -11.56
CA ILE A 62 -0.07 -24.21 -11.95
C ILE A 62 0.10 -24.13 -13.46
N THR A 63 -0.28 -23.01 -14.07
CA THR A 63 0.06 -22.71 -15.46
C THR A 63 1.27 -21.79 -15.47
N MET A 64 2.37 -22.23 -16.09
CA MET A 64 3.60 -21.44 -16.22
C MET A 64 3.93 -21.14 -17.68
N TYR A 65 4.69 -20.07 -17.88
CA TYR A 65 5.28 -19.68 -19.14
C TYR A 65 6.75 -19.32 -18.93
N ARG A 66 7.63 -19.88 -19.75
CA ARG A 66 9.04 -19.53 -19.83
C ARG A 66 9.32 -18.92 -21.20
N ARG A 67 10.09 -17.83 -21.25
CA ARG A 67 10.35 -17.10 -22.51
C ARG A 67 10.91 -18.06 -23.58
N GLY A 68 10.22 -18.15 -24.71
CA GLY A 68 10.60 -19.04 -25.83
C GLY A 68 9.98 -20.44 -25.76
N GLU A 69 9.18 -20.75 -24.74
CA GLU A 69 8.41 -22.00 -24.60
C GLU A 69 6.90 -21.71 -24.62
N GLU A 70 6.10 -22.64 -25.14
CA GLU A 70 4.64 -22.56 -25.00
C GLU A 70 4.21 -22.71 -23.53
N PRO A 71 3.14 -22.03 -23.08
CA PRO A 71 2.62 -22.20 -21.73
C PRO A 71 2.30 -23.66 -21.43
N ARG A 72 2.76 -24.14 -20.27
CA ARG A 72 2.56 -25.53 -19.85
C ARG A 72 1.98 -25.60 -18.44
N LYS A 73 1.17 -26.62 -18.21
CA LYS A 73 0.64 -26.94 -16.88
C LYS A 73 1.65 -27.80 -16.14
N LEU A 74 1.96 -27.44 -14.91
CA LEU A 74 2.80 -28.23 -14.00
C LEU A 74 1.95 -28.69 -12.82
N GLU A 75 2.18 -29.92 -12.40
CA GLU A 75 1.62 -30.52 -11.20
C GLU A 75 2.69 -30.52 -10.12
N ILE A 76 2.40 -29.85 -9.00
CA ILE A 76 3.31 -29.71 -7.88
C ILE A 76 2.74 -30.50 -6.71
N ALA A 77 3.47 -31.55 -6.29
CA ALA A 77 3.11 -32.32 -5.11
C ALA A 77 3.38 -31.49 -3.84
N ALA A 78 2.32 -30.94 -3.26
CA ALA A 78 2.39 -30.09 -2.08
C ALA A 78 1.14 -30.27 -1.22
N THR A 79 1.30 -30.18 0.09
CA THR A 79 0.18 -30.26 1.02
C THR A 79 -0.65 -28.96 0.93
N PRO A 80 -1.98 -29.03 0.78
CA PRO A 80 -2.82 -27.84 0.78
C PRO A 80 -2.55 -26.96 2.00
N GLY A 81 -2.45 -25.65 1.80
CA GLY A 81 -2.13 -24.68 2.84
C GLY A 81 -0.63 -24.51 3.15
N THR A 82 0.26 -25.19 2.42
CA THR A 82 1.72 -25.02 2.56
C THR A 82 2.34 -24.20 1.43
N ASP A 83 3.39 -23.44 1.75
CA ASP A 83 4.17 -22.71 0.76
C ASP A 83 4.95 -23.70 -0.13
N ILE A 84 4.82 -23.57 -1.44
CA ILE A 84 5.51 -24.44 -2.39
C ILE A 84 6.97 -24.03 -2.63
N GLY A 85 7.45 -22.97 -1.98
CA GLY A 85 8.83 -22.48 -2.07
C GLY A 85 9.07 -21.54 -3.22
N LEU A 86 8.06 -20.75 -3.59
CA LEU A 86 8.16 -19.71 -4.63
C LEU A 86 8.16 -18.31 -4.02
N THR A 87 9.18 -17.54 -4.33
CA THR A 87 9.15 -16.09 -4.13
C THR A 87 8.76 -15.45 -5.45
N LEU A 88 7.62 -14.75 -5.51
CA LEU A 88 7.15 -14.13 -6.74
C LEU A 88 7.21 -12.60 -6.65
N TYR A 89 7.44 -11.94 -7.78
CA TYR A 89 7.27 -10.50 -7.93
C TYR A 89 6.27 -10.15 -9.03
N PRO A 90 5.63 -8.97 -8.94
CA PRO A 90 4.85 -8.44 -10.05
C PRO A 90 5.73 -8.34 -11.30
N VAL A 91 5.23 -8.82 -12.43
CA VAL A 91 5.84 -8.51 -13.73
C VAL A 91 5.62 -7.02 -13.99
N ASN A 92 6.70 -6.24 -14.06
CA ASN A 92 6.63 -4.86 -14.49
C ASN A 92 6.29 -4.83 -15.97
N ARG A 93 5.01 -4.58 -16.31
CA ARG A 93 4.57 -4.29 -17.67
C ARG A 93 4.43 -2.79 -17.87
N ARG A 94 4.73 -2.32 -19.08
CA ARG A 94 4.40 -0.96 -19.47
C ARG A 94 2.88 -0.87 -19.62
N VAL A 95 2.28 0.08 -18.93
CA VAL A 95 0.85 0.36 -19.00
C VAL A 95 0.63 1.60 -19.87
N GLY A 96 -0.48 1.63 -20.62
CA GLY A 96 -0.89 2.83 -21.34
C GLY A 96 -1.35 3.93 -20.38
N LEU A 97 -1.48 5.17 -20.85
CA LEU A 97 -1.87 6.31 -20.00
C LEU A 97 -3.21 6.10 -19.28
N GLY A 98 -4.24 5.61 -19.99
CA GLY A 98 -5.56 5.37 -19.38
C GLY A 98 -5.52 4.28 -18.30
N GLU A 99 -4.80 3.20 -18.55
CA GLU A 99 -4.60 2.12 -17.58
C GLU A 99 -3.77 2.60 -16.38
N ALA A 100 -2.76 3.44 -16.61
CA ALA A 100 -1.96 4.03 -15.54
C ALA A 100 -2.81 4.89 -14.59
N VAL A 101 -3.73 5.70 -15.13
CA VAL A 101 -4.67 6.49 -14.32
C VAL A 101 -5.60 5.58 -13.52
N ALA A 102 -6.18 4.56 -14.15
CA ALA A 102 -7.06 3.61 -13.46
C ALA A 102 -6.34 2.88 -12.31
N LEU A 103 -5.12 2.40 -12.55
CA LEU A 103 -4.28 1.78 -11.53
C LEU A 103 -3.88 2.77 -10.43
N GLY A 104 -3.65 4.03 -10.77
CA GLY A 104 -3.41 5.10 -9.80
C GLY A 104 -4.59 5.34 -8.87
N VAL A 105 -5.82 5.35 -9.41
CA VAL A 105 -7.06 5.47 -8.63
C VAL A 105 -7.25 4.25 -7.73
N GLU A 106 -7.07 3.04 -8.26
CA GLU A 106 -7.14 1.80 -7.46
C GLU A 106 -6.12 1.82 -6.32
N SER A 107 -4.88 2.20 -6.62
CA SER A 107 -3.80 2.31 -5.63
C SER A 107 -4.13 3.36 -4.56
N GLY A 108 -4.66 4.52 -4.96
CA GLY A 108 -5.13 5.56 -4.03
C GLY A 108 -6.25 5.06 -3.12
N GLY A 109 -7.21 4.30 -3.66
CA GLY A 109 -8.28 3.67 -2.87
C GLY A 109 -7.76 2.64 -1.86
N ASN A 110 -6.76 1.85 -2.24
CA ASN A 110 -6.12 0.90 -1.34
C ASN A 110 -5.36 1.61 -0.21
N LEU A 111 -4.64 2.70 -0.51
CA LEU A 111 -3.98 3.51 0.50
C LEU A 111 -5.00 4.20 1.43
N PHE A 112 -6.10 4.70 0.89
CA PHE A 112 -7.19 5.32 1.66
C PHE A 112 -7.82 4.32 2.64
N THR A 113 -8.20 3.14 2.16
CA THR A 113 -8.77 2.09 3.05
C THR A 113 -7.74 1.60 4.08
N GLY A 114 -6.47 1.48 3.68
CA GLY A 114 -5.35 1.17 4.57
C GLY A 114 -5.18 2.19 5.69
N PHE A 115 -5.31 3.48 5.40
CA PHE A 115 -5.25 4.55 6.40
C PHE A 115 -6.31 4.37 7.48
N PHE A 116 -7.59 4.21 7.12
CA PHE A 116 -8.67 4.01 8.09
C PHE A 116 -8.52 2.70 8.88
N LYS A 117 -8.01 1.65 8.24
CA LYS A 117 -7.66 0.41 8.95
C LYS A 117 -6.59 0.65 10.00
N GLY A 118 -5.53 1.39 9.67
CA GLY A 118 -4.48 1.76 10.62
C GLY A 118 -5.02 2.57 11.81
N ILE A 119 -5.87 3.57 11.55
CA ILE A 119 -6.56 4.33 12.61
C ILE A 119 -7.40 3.40 13.51
N ARG A 120 -8.16 2.48 12.92
CA ARG A 120 -8.95 1.50 13.68
C ARG A 120 -8.06 0.65 14.59
N GLN A 121 -6.96 0.11 14.05
CA GLN A 121 -6.01 -0.70 14.81
C GLN A 121 -5.36 0.07 15.96
N LEU A 122 -5.09 1.36 15.73
CA LEU A 122 -4.56 2.24 16.77
C LEU A 122 -5.57 2.45 17.91
N VAL A 123 -6.85 2.70 17.57
CA VAL A 123 -7.91 2.88 18.57
C VAL A 123 -8.23 1.58 19.31
N THR A 124 -8.17 0.43 18.64
CA THR A 124 -8.36 -0.89 19.28
C THR A 124 -7.14 -1.40 20.04
N ARG A 125 -6.02 -0.65 20.04
CA ARG A 125 -4.73 -1.03 20.64
C ARG A 125 -4.16 -2.35 20.11
N GLU A 126 -4.47 -2.67 18.85
CA GLU A 126 -3.86 -3.80 18.14
C GLU A 126 -2.40 -3.52 17.74
N VAL A 127 -2.02 -2.25 17.69
CA VAL A 127 -0.65 -1.78 17.44
C VAL A 127 -0.16 -0.95 18.61
N SER A 128 1.12 -1.06 18.93
CA SER A 128 1.72 -0.24 19.98
C SER A 128 1.67 1.23 19.59
N THR A 129 1.45 2.12 20.57
CA THR A 129 1.61 3.55 20.33
C THR A 129 3.00 3.88 19.81
N ASP A 130 4.03 3.08 20.15
CA ASP A 130 5.44 3.24 19.71
C ASP A 130 5.66 3.03 18.22
N GLU A 131 4.66 2.48 17.52
CA GLU A 131 4.66 2.35 16.07
C GLU A 131 4.13 3.61 15.36
N ILE A 132 3.57 4.57 16.10
CA ILE A 132 3.12 5.86 15.53
C ILE A 132 4.34 6.73 15.28
N ALA A 133 4.60 7.00 14.00
CA ALA A 133 5.61 7.95 13.56
C ALA A 133 5.11 9.39 13.70
N GLY A 134 5.82 10.21 14.47
CA GLY A 134 5.68 11.66 14.45
C GLY A 134 6.48 12.32 13.31
N PRO A 135 6.64 13.66 13.35
CA PRO A 135 7.33 14.41 12.31
C PRO A 135 8.77 13.94 12.06
N VAL A 136 9.50 13.59 13.12
CA VAL A 136 10.89 13.13 12.99
C VAL A 136 10.94 11.71 12.45
N GLY A 137 10.03 10.83 12.88
CA GLY A 137 9.88 9.49 12.32
C GLY A 137 9.55 9.54 10.82
N ILE A 138 8.62 10.40 10.40
CA ILE A 138 8.26 10.61 8.99
C ILE A 138 9.49 11.03 8.17
N MET A 139 10.31 11.95 8.68
CA MET A 139 11.56 12.36 8.01
C MET A 139 12.55 11.21 7.86
N GLN A 140 12.65 10.33 8.86
CA GLN A 140 13.53 9.15 8.78
C GLN A 140 13.02 8.11 7.79
N TYR A 141 11.71 7.86 7.76
CA TYR A 141 11.10 7.02 6.72
C TYR A 141 11.34 7.61 5.34
N ALA A 142 11.14 8.92 5.16
CA ALA A 142 11.43 9.60 3.90
C ALA A 142 12.88 9.38 3.46
N SER A 143 13.85 9.49 4.38
CA SER A 143 15.27 9.23 4.09
C SER A 143 15.50 7.77 3.68
N THR A 144 14.89 6.82 4.39
CA THR A 144 15.00 5.39 4.08
C THR A 144 14.44 5.07 2.68
N PHE A 145 13.23 5.53 2.37
CA PHE A 145 12.63 5.33 1.05
C PHE A 145 13.40 6.05 -0.06
N ALA A 146 13.96 7.23 0.21
CA ALA A 146 14.83 7.93 -0.74
C ALA A 146 16.10 7.14 -1.07
N ARG A 147 16.71 6.49 -0.08
CA ARG A 147 17.89 5.63 -0.28
C ARG A 147 17.58 4.36 -1.08
N ASN A 148 16.35 3.86 -1.00
CA ASN A 148 15.90 2.70 -1.79
C ASN A 148 15.65 3.02 -3.27
N GLY A 149 15.59 4.31 -3.62
CA GLY A 149 15.52 4.80 -5.00
C GLY A 149 14.25 5.60 -5.29
N LEU A 150 14.22 6.17 -6.50
CA LEU A 150 13.20 7.14 -6.89
C LEU A 150 11.77 6.59 -6.84
N ARG A 151 11.57 5.33 -7.24
CA ARG A 151 10.24 4.70 -7.24
C ARG A 151 9.65 4.61 -5.83
N ASP A 152 10.48 4.21 -4.88
CA ASP A 152 10.08 4.02 -3.48
C ASP A 152 9.83 5.37 -2.82
N PHE A 153 10.67 6.37 -3.10
CA PHE A 153 10.45 7.74 -2.67
C PHE A 153 9.13 8.33 -3.18
N ILE A 154 8.84 8.19 -4.48
CA ILE A 154 7.58 8.68 -5.07
C ILE A 154 6.37 7.96 -4.44
N SER A 155 6.50 6.66 -4.19
CA SER A 155 5.43 5.88 -3.55
C SER A 155 5.18 6.35 -2.12
N PHE A 156 6.24 6.60 -1.34
CA PHE A 156 6.14 7.16 0.00
C PHE A 156 5.56 8.58 -0.01
N PHE A 157 6.02 9.44 -0.94
CA PHE A 157 5.51 10.79 -1.10
C PHE A 157 4.01 10.81 -1.45
N ALA A 158 3.56 9.92 -2.35
CA ALA A 158 2.16 9.76 -2.68
C ALA A 158 1.33 9.31 -1.47
N PHE A 159 1.86 8.38 -0.66
CA PHE A 159 1.22 7.96 0.58
C PHE A 159 1.06 9.11 1.58
N ILE A 160 2.13 9.86 1.88
CA ILE A 160 2.06 11.02 2.79
C ILE A 160 1.12 12.10 2.25
N SER A 161 1.14 12.35 0.95
CA SER A 161 0.23 13.32 0.31
C SER A 161 -1.24 12.93 0.51
N LEU A 162 -1.56 11.65 0.39
CA LEU A 162 -2.91 11.16 0.65
C LEU A 162 -3.28 11.26 2.13
N CYS A 163 -2.37 10.93 3.04
CA CYS A 163 -2.59 11.11 4.49
C CYS A 163 -2.89 12.56 4.84
N LEU A 164 -2.13 13.52 4.28
CA LEU A 164 -2.37 14.95 4.49
C LEU A 164 -3.73 15.37 3.91
N ALA A 165 -4.09 14.90 2.71
CA ALA A 165 -5.39 15.17 2.12
C ALA A 165 -6.54 14.66 3.02
N ILE A 166 -6.42 13.44 3.55
CA ILE A 166 -7.43 12.86 4.47
C ILE A 166 -7.50 13.65 5.78
N ILE A 167 -6.36 13.96 6.39
CA ILE A 167 -6.29 14.71 7.66
C ILE A 167 -6.87 16.10 7.48
N ASN A 168 -6.59 16.80 6.37
CA ASN A 168 -7.15 18.13 6.11
C ASN A 168 -8.67 18.15 5.98
N LEU A 169 -9.31 17.01 5.68
CA LEU A 169 -10.78 16.90 5.65
C LEU A 169 -11.40 16.67 7.04
N VAL A 170 -10.58 16.41 8.07
CA VAL A 170 -11.07 16.22 9.44
C VAL A 170 -11.67 17.54 9.96
N PRO A 171 -12.85 17.50 10.60
CA PRO A 171 -13.52 18.69 11.16
C PRO A 171 -12.81 19.19 12.43
N PHE A 172 -11.55 19.60 12.31
CA PHE A 172 -10.72 20.10 13.39
C PHE A 172 -10.26 21.53 13.11
N PRO A 173 -10.35 22.47 14.07
CA PRO A 173 -9.98 23.85 13.81
C PRO A 173 -8.50 24.00 13.43
N ALA A 174 -8.21 24.96 12.54
CA ALA A 174 -6.94 25.12 11.81
C ALA A 174 -6.69 24.17 10.62
N LEU A 175 -7.56 23.17 10.38
CA LEU A 175 -7.56 22.38 9.15
C LEU A 175 -8.67 22.84 8.19
N ASP A 176 -8.54 22.51 6.90
CA ASP A 176 -9.50 22.88 5.86
C ASP A 176 -10.92 22.36 6.15
N GLY A 177 -11.03 21.20 6.80
CA GLY A 177 -12.28 20.59 7.23
C GLY A 177 -13.07 21.42 8.23
N ALA A 178 -12.45 22.33 8.99
CA ALA A 178 -13.17 23.27 9.86
C ALA A 178 -14.07 24.22 9.05
N HIS A 179 -13.60 24.66 7.88
CA HIS A 179 -14.39 25.52 7.00
C HIS A 179 -15.60 24.77 6.44
N ILE A 180 -15.45 23.48 6.12
CA ILE A 180 -16.58 22.63 5.71
C ILE A 180 -17.65 22.64 6.80
N VAL A 181 -17.26 22.48 8.07
CA VAL A 181 -18.20 22.54 9.20
C VAL A 181 -18.86 23.91 9.32
N PHE A 182 -18.11 25.00 9.16
CA PHE A 182 -18.68 26.35 9.21
C PHE A 182 -19.69 26.61 8.09
N PHE A 183 -19.41 26.14 6.87
CA PHE A 183 -20.34 26.24 5.75
C PHE A 183 -21.56 25.34 5.91
N LEU A 184 -21.41 24.13 6.42
CA LEU A 184 -22.54 23.27 6.77
C LEU A 184 -23.42 23.93 7.83
N TRP A 185 -22.81 24.52 8.86
CA TRP A 185 -23.52 25.29 9.87
C TRP A 185 -24.28 26.47 9.27
N GLU A 186 -23.64 27.26 8.41
CA GLU A 186 -24.30 28.37 7.70
C GLU A 186 -25.46 27.88 6.83
N GLY A 187 -25.28 26.77 6.12
CA GLY A 187 -26.33 26.15 5.30
C GLY A 187 -27.55 25.72 6.12
N PHE A 188 -27.36 25.20 7.33
CA PHE A 188 -28.47 24.81 8.22
C PHE A 188 -29.11 26.00 8.95
N THR A 189 -28.32 27.00 9.33
CA THR A 189 -28.81 28.12 10.16
C THR A 189 -29.19 29.36 9.37
N GLY A 190 -28.83 29.43 8.08
CA GLY A 190 -28.98 30.60 7.22
C GLY A 190 -28.18 31.82 7.69
N ARG A 191 -27.25 31.63 8.65
CA ARG A 191 -26.47 32.71 9.25
C ARG A 191 -24.99 32.32 9.30
N PRO A 192 -24.10 33.13 8.71
CA PRO A 192 -22.68 32.87 8.81
C PRO A 192 -22.22 33.00 10.26
N LEU A 193 -21.29 32.14 10.65
CA LEU A 193 -20.64 32.23 11.96
C LEU A 193 -19.77 33.50 11.97
N ASN A 194 -19.85 34.33 13.03
CA ASN A 194 -19.09 35.58 13.09
C ASN A 194 -17.59 35.32 12.84
N ALA A 195 -16.97 36.10 11.95
CA ALA A 195 -15.56 36.00 11.59
C ALA A 195 -14.63 36.01 12.81
N GLU A 196 -14.93 36.82 13.83
CA GLU A 196 -14.15 36.83 15.08
C GLU A 196 -14.19 35.49 15.80
N ARG A 197 -15.36 34.82 15.81
CA ARG A 197 -15.53 33.50 16.43
C ARG A 197 -14.84 32.41 15.61
N GLN A 198 -14.94 32.46 14.27
CA GLN A 198 -14.21 31.53 13.41
C GLN A 198 -12.70 31.65 13.62
N ASN A 199 -12.17 32.88 13.66
CA ASN A 199 -10.76 33.16 13.90
C ASN A 199 -10.31 32.67 15.27
N LEU A 200 -11.11 32.91 16.33
CA LEU A 200 -10.80 32.42 17.67
C LEU A 200 -10.77 30.88 17.72
N ILE A 201 -11.77 30.21 17.13
CA ILE A 201 -11.84 28.74 17.07
C ILE A 201 -10.63 28.17 16.33
N ASN A 202 -10.30 28.72 15.16
CA ASN A 202 -9.13 28.30 14.38
C ASN A 202 -7.81 28.58 15.10
N TYR A 203 -7.67 29.74 15.75
CA TYR A 203 -6.46 30.06 16.50
C TYR A 203 -6.25 29.09 17.67
N VAL A 204 -7.30 28.81 18.45
CA VAL A 204 -7.23 27.86 19.55
C VAL A 204 -6.88 26.46 19.04
N GLY A 205 -7.51 25.98 17.97
CA GLY A 205 -7.16 24.69 17.39
C GLY A 205 -5.75 24.65 16.82
N PHE A 206 -5.27 25.74 16.22
CA PHE A 206 -3.88 25.84 15.75
C PHE A 206 -2.90 25.73 16.92
N CYS A 207 -3.13 26.42 18.03
CA CYS A 207 -2.32 26.28 19.24
C CYS A 207 -2.32 24.85 19.78
N ILE A 208 -3.48 24.18 19.81
CA ILE A 208 -3.59 22.78 20.22
C ILE A 208 -2.79 21.87 19.27
N LEU A 209 -2.91 22.08 17.96
CA LEU A 209 -2.22 21.30 16.94
C LEU A 209 -0.70 21.45 17.06
N ILE A 210 -0.21 22.68 17.19
CA ILE A 210 1.22 22.95 17.39
C ILE A 210 1.70 22.32 18.70
N GLY A 211 0.93 22.42 19.79
CA GLY A 211 1.23 21.75 21.05
C GLY A 211 1.35 20.23 20.88
N LEU A 212 0.43 19.61 20.15
CA LEU A 212 0.45 18.19 19.85
C LEU A 212 1.68 17.81 19.01
N ILE A 213 1.98 18.58 17.96
CA ILE A 213 3.16 18.37 17.11
C ILE A 213 4.43 18.41 17.96
N ILE A 214 4.56 19.37 18.87
CA ILE A 214 5.70 19.47 19.79
C ILE A 214 5.79 18.22 20.68
N ILE A 215 4.70 17.82 21.33
CA ILE A 215 4.67 16.63 22.22
C ILE A 215 5.09 15.37 21.46
N VAL A 216 4.50 15.13 20.29
CA VAL A 216 4.79 13.96 19.47
C VAL A 216 6.23 14.00 18.94
N THR A 217 6.74 15.18 18.58
CA THR A 217 8.13 15.38 18.17
C THR A 217 9.10 15.04 19.30
N PHE A 218 8.85 15.50 20.53
CA PHE A 218 9.69 15.15 21.69
C PHE A 218 9.69 13.65 21.94
N ARG A 219 8.53 13.00 21.82
CA ARG A 219 8.39 11.55 21.93
C ARG A 219 9.19 10.81 20.86
N ASP A 220 9.10 11.25 19.61
CA ASP A 220 9.90 10.68 18.52
C ASP A 220 11.39 10.81 18.81
N LEU A 221 11.85 12.02 19.15
CA LEU A 221 13.26 12.27 19.48
C LEU A 221 13.73 11.31 20.57
N ARG A 222 12.91 11.09 21.60
CA ARG A 222 13.20 10.14 22.67
C ARG A 222 13.38 8.71 22.14
N LEU A 223 12.41 8.22 21.35
CA LEU A 223 12.44 6.86 20.78
C LEU A 223 13.65 6.62 19.88
N TRP A 224 14.01 7.61 19.06
CA TRP A 224 15.05 7.44 18.03
C TRP A 224 16.47 7.78 18.52
N ILE A 225 16.62 8.67 19.51
CA ILE A 225 17.92 9.09 20.05
C ILE A 225 18.31 8.27 21.29
N GLY A 226 17.36 7.56 21.92
CA GLY A 226 17.66 6.58 22.98
C GLY A 226 17.86 7.19 24.37
N PHE A 227 16.87 7.92 24.87
CA PHE A 227 16.74 8.31 26.29
C PHE A 227 15.34 7.91 26.84
#